data_AF-C5FKK3-F1
#
_entry.id   AF-C5FKK3-F1
#
_cell.length_a   1.000
_cell.length_b   1.000
_cell.length_c   1.000
_cell.angle_alpha   90.00
_cell.angle_beta   90.00
_cell.angle_gamma   90.00
#
_symmetry.space_group_name_H-M   'P 1'
#
loop_
_entity.id
_entity.type
_entity.pdbx_description
1 polymer ?
#
loop_
_entity_poly.entity_id
_entity_poly.type
_entity_poly.pdbx_seq_one_letter_code
_entity_poly.pdbx_strand_id
1 'polypeptide(L)'
;MITSRIPAATAELLIGVPLQFRNLIYQTAAGMNPYVKFPFHEIKLIRGTRPHPPHTDRQEVRNSITLQFNGAPEGPIVAHLFNDGTIKTSREMHDENNRRAAEETRLITEENKFPALQQTAARKQAEARMMSRIYAVSDNSSLSIIQKQLEKDGAQQEYRFFLLRQADARAAVAADAREN
;
A
#
# COMPACT_ATOMS: atom_id res chain seq x y z
N MET A 1 15.91 -10.35 -32.84
CA MET A 1 14.48 -10.02 -32.74
C MET A 1 14.20 -9.68 -31.28
N ILE A 2 13.61 -8.51 -31.00
CA ILE A 2 13.10 -8.22 -29.65
C ILE A 2 11.82 -9.05 -29.52
N THR A 3 11.91 -10.21 -28.87
CA THR A 3 10.71 -10.99 -28.55
C THR A 3 9.84 -10.15 -27.64
N SER A 4 8.61 -9.84 -28.09
CA SER A 4 7.64 -9.10 -27.27
C SER A 4 7.44 -9.83 -25.95
N ARG A 5 7.67 -9.16 -24.81
CA ARG A 5 7.35 -9.69 -23.48
C ARG A 5 5.84 -9.70 -23.19
N ILE A 6 5.02 -9.32 -24.17
CA ILE A 6 3.55 -9.31 -24.08
C ILE A 6 3.03 -10.39 -25.04
N PRO A 7 2.40 -11.47 -24.53
CA PRO A 7 1.76 -12.49 -25.35
C PRO A 7 0.58 -11.94 -26.14
N ALA A 8 0.25 -12.57 -27.27
CA ALA A 8 -0.90 -12.18 -28.11
C ALA A 8 -2.20 -12.05 -27.32
N ALA A 9 -2.53 -13.04 -26.49
CA ALA A 9 -3.72 -13.01 -25.64
C ALA A 9 -3.74 -11.82 -24.67
N THR A 10 -2.58 -11.40 -24.15
CA THR A 10 -2.50 -10.19 -23.31
C THR A 10 -2.64 -8.94 -24.15
N ALA A 11 -2.05 -8.89 -25.34
CA ALA A 11 -2.15 -7.76 -26.25
C ALA A 11 -3.61 -7.47 -26.66
N GLU A 12 -4.42 -8.51 -26.89
CA GLU A 12 -5.86 -8.38 -27.13
C GLU A 12 -6.59 -7.73 -25.95
N LEU A 13 -6.29 -8.16 -24.73
CA LEU A 13 -6.89 -7.60 -23.52
C LEU A 13 -6.48 -6.14 -23.29
N LEU A 14 -5.26 -5.74 -23.69
CA LEU A 14 -4.78 -4.37 -23.53
C LEU A 14 -5.66 -3.34 -24.26
N ILE A 15 -6.40 -3.74 -25.29
CA ILE A 15 -7.36 -2.87 -26.00
C ILE A 15 -8.43 -2.34 -25.03
N GLY A 16 -8.83 -3.13 -24.03
CA GLY A 16 -9.80 -2.73 -23.01
C GLY A 16 -9.20 -2.01 -21.80
N VAL A 17 -7.87 -1.89 -21.71
CA VAL A 17 -7.17 -1.25 -20.59
C VAL A 17 -7.09 0.27 -20.83
N PRO A 18 -7.36 1.12 -19.82
CA PRO A 18 -7.19 2.58 -19.95
C PRO A 18 -5.79 2.97 -20.43
N LEU A 19 -5.71 3.99 -21.27
CA LEU A 19 -4.49 4.38 -21.99
C LEU A 19 -3.28 4.57 -21.06
N GLN A 20 -3.47 5.19 -19.90
CA GLN A 20 -2.42 5.39 -18.90
C GLN A 20 -1.78 4.06 -18.46
N PHE A 21 -2.59 3.09 -18.05
CA PHE A 21 -2.08 1.77 -17.64
C PHE A 21 -1.49 1.00 -18.81
N ARG A 22 -2.12 1.08 -19.99
CA ARG A 22 -1.62 0.44 -21.20
C ARG A 22 -0.20 0.90 -21.51
N ASN A 23 0.06 2.21 -21.46
CA ASN A 23 1.38 2.77 -21.69
C ASN A 23 2.39 2.29 -20.64
N LEU A 24 2.01 2.26 -19.37
CA LEU A 24 2.85 1.74 -18.29
C LEU A 24 3.18 0.25 -18.48
N ILE A 25 2.23 -0.57 -18.95
CA ILE A 25 2.45 -1.99 -19.24
C ILE A 25 3.45 -2.14 -20.39
N TYR A 26 3.31 -1.38 -21.48
CA TYR A 26 4.27 -1.39 -22.59
C TYR A 26 5.67 -0.93 -22.16
N GLN A 27 5.76 0.15 -21.38
CA GLN A 27 7.03 0.61 -20.81
C GLN A 27 7.66 -0.46 -19.92
N THR A 28 6.86 -1.14 -19.12
CA THR A 28 7.33 -2.24 -18.27
C THR A 28 7.85 -3.40 -19.14
N ALA A 29 7.11 -3.83 -20.15
CA ALA A 29 7.52 -4.88 -21.09
C ALA A 29 8.82 -4.53 -21.84
N ALA A 30 9.03 -3.25 -22.15
CA ALA A 30 10.24 -2.73 -22.78
C ALA A 30 11.43 -2.58 -21.81
N GLY A 31 11.25 -2.84 -20.51
CA GLY A 31 12.28 -2.66 -19.48
C GLY A 31 12.53 -1.18 -19.11
N MET A 32 11.59 -0.29 -19.41
CA MET A 32 11.70 1.15 -19.15
C MET A 32 11.04 1.58 -17.84
N ASN A 33 10.32 0.69 -17.15
CA ASN A 33 9.75 1.00 -15.84
C ASN A 33 10.81 0.84 -14.73
N PRO A 34 11.28 1.92 -14.09
CA PRO A 34 12.37 1.86 -13.10
C PRO A 34 11.99 1.14 -11.80
N TYR A 35 10.70 0.92 -11.57
CA TYR A 35 10.21 0.23 -10.37
C TYR A 35 10.23 -1.29 -10.53
N VAL A 36 10.33 -1.82 -11.75
CA VAL A 36 10.48 -3.26 -11.99
C VAL A 36 11.97 -3.61 -12.03
N LYS A 37 12.48 -4.03 -10.88
CA LYS A 37 13.92 -4.30 -10.65
C LYS A 37 14.32 -5.77 -10.78
N PHE A 38 13.39 -6.63 -11.18
CA PHE A 38 13.63 -8.07 -11.33
C PHE A 38 13.54 -8.48 -12.81
N PRO A 39 14.30 -9.50 -13.24
CA PRO A 39 14.18 -10.01 -14.59
C PRO A 39 12.88 -10.81 -14.77
N PHE A 40 12.34 -10.79 -15.98
CA PHE A 40 11.17 -11.56 -16.38
C PHE A 40 11.16 -11.71 -17.91
N HIS A 41 10.43 -12.70 -18.41
CA HIS A 41 10.30 -12.98 -19.85
C HIS A 41 8.95 -12.55 -20.41
N GLU A 42 7.91 -12.54 -19.58
CA GLU A 42 6.54 -12.35 -20.04
C GLU A 42 5.69 -11.62 -18.99
N ILE A 43 4.81 -10.73 -19.46
CA ILE A 43 3.78 -10.05 -18.66
C ILE A 43 2.41 -10.53 -19.11
N LYS A 44 1.58 -10.96 -18.16
CA LYS A 44 0.17 -11.29 -18.36
C LYS A 44 -0.73 -10.37 -17.54
N LEU A 45 -1.86 -10.00 -18.15
CA LEU A 45 -2.97 -9.36 -17.45
C LEU A 45 -3.86 -10.45 -16.85
N ILE A 46 -3.90 -10.57 -15.51
CA ILE A 46 -4.54 -11.71 -14.84
C ILE A 46 -5.83 -11.36 -14.10
N ARG A 47 -6.19 -10.06 -14.00
CA ARG A 47 -7.37 -9.62 -13.26
C ARG A 47 -8.13 -8.51 -13.98
N GLY A 48 -8.71 -8.87 -15.12
CA GLY A 48 -9.54 -7.97 -15.93
C GLY A 48 -8.79 -6.76 -16.47
N THR A 49 -9.51 -5.89 -17.17
CA THR A 49 -8.93 -4.72 -17.85
C THR A 49 -9.21 -3.40 -17.14
N ARG A 50 -10.06 -3.42 -16.12
CA ARG A 50 -10.45 -2.22 -15.36
C ARG A 50 -9.52 -2.03 -14.16
N PRO A 51 -9.01 -0.80 -13.93
CA PRO A 51 -8.28 -0.49 -12.72
C PRO A 51 -9.14 -0.74 -11.49
N HIS A 52 -8.52 -1.22 -10.42
CA HIS A 52 -9.18 -1.51 -9.16
C HIS A 52 -8.36 -0.99 -7.98
N PRO A 53 -9.01 -0.57 -6.88
CA PRO A 53 -8.30 -0.36 -5.63
C PRO A 53 -7.69 -1.71 -5.19
N PRO A 54 -6.48 -1.75 -4.62
CA PRO A 54 -5.94 -3.01 -4.14
C PRO A 54 -6.70 -3.40 -2.88
N HIS A 55 -7.66 -4.30 -3.05
CA HIS A 55 -8.45 -4.85 -1.94
C HIS A 55 -7.59 -5.49 -0.84
N THR A 56 -6.36 -5.87 -1.18
CA THR A 56 -5.37 -6.37 -0.22
C THR A 56 -4.88 -5.28 0.72
N ASP A 57 -4.83 -4.00 0.33
CA ASP A 57 -4.39 -2.91 1.19
C ASP A 57 -5.45 -1.81 1.31
N ARG A 58 -6.13 -1.78 2.48
CA ARG A 58 -7.14 -0.77 2.81
C ARG A 58 -6.58 0.66 2.95
N GLN A 59 -5.27 0.82 3.10
CA GLN A 59 -4.64 2.13 3.19
C GLN A 59 -4.14 2.65 1.83
N GLU A 60 -4.33 1.90 0.75
CA GLU A 60 -3.90 2.34 -0.57
C GLU A 60 -4.95 3.24 -1.23
N VAL A 61 -4.47 4.32 -1.83
CA VAL A 61 -5.30 5.36 -2.46
C VAL A 61 -5.16 5.37 -3.98
N ARG A 62 -4.24 4.57 -4.49
CA ARG A 62 -3.99 4.41 -5.92
C ARG A 62 -4.80 3.27 -6.50
N ASN A 63 -5.26 3.47 -7.71
CA ASN A 63 -5.79 2.39 -8.52
C ASN A 63 -4.64 1.56 -9.10
N SER A 64 -4.89 0.27 -9.26
CA SER A 64 -3.92 -0.68 -9.79
C SER A 64 -4.53 -1.61 -10.83
N ILE A 65 -3.67 -2.22 -11.63
CA ILE A 65 -3.98 -3.38 -12.44
C ILE A 65 -3.06 -4.51 -11.99
N THR A 66 -3.62 -5.72 -11.82
CA THR A 66 -2.84 -6.90 -11.43
C THR A 66 -2.21 -7.53 -12.66
N LEU A 67 -0.89 -7.61 -12.63
CA LEU A 67 -0.06 -8.25 -13.63
C LEU A 67 0.62 -9.48 -13.04
N GLN A 68 0.87 -10.48 -13.89
CA GLN A 68 1.74 -11.61 -13.59
C GLN A 68 2.98 -11.52 -14.46
N PHE A 69 4.15 -11.55 -13.83
CA PHE A 69 5.46 -11.58 -14.46
C PHE A 69 5.96 -13.03 -14.45
N ASN A 70 6.07 -13.64 -15.62
CA ASN A 70 6.57 -15.00 -15.78
C ASN A 70 8.05 -15.03 -16.15
N GLY A 71 8.74 -16.10 -15.76
CA GLY A 71 10.17 -16.27 -15.98
C GLY A 71 11.05 -15.47 -15.03
N ALA A 72 10.51 -15.01 -13.89
CA ALA A 72 11.33 -14.45 -12.81
C ALA A 72 12.04 -15.58 -12.02
N PRO A 73 13.18 -15.30 -11.34
CA PRO A 73 14.06 -16.32 -10.79
C PRO A 73 13.40 -17.26 -9.75
N GLU A 74 12.44 -16.74 -8.98
CA GLU A 74 11.73 -17.49 -7.93
C GLU A 74 10.36 -18.00 -8.39
N GLY A 75 10.12 -18.02 -9.71
CA GLY A 75 8.83 -18.37 -10.31
C GLY A 75 7.96 -17.14 -10.63
N PRO A 76 6.70 -17.36 -11.02
CA PRO A 76 5.79 -16.27 -11.40
C PRO A 76 5.56 -15.25 -10.26
N ILE A 77 5.73 -13.97 -10.55
CA ILE A 77 5.49 -12.88 -9.61
C ILE A 77 4.15 -12.21 -9.95
N VAL A 78 3.23 -12.18 -8.99
CA VAL A 78 1.99 -11.41 -9.10
C VAL A 78 2.18 -10.05 -8.43
N ALA A 79 1.86 -8.99 -9.16
CA ALA A 79 2.06 -7.64 -8.69
C ALA A 79 1.01 -6.65 -9.21
N HIS A 80 0.80 -5.60 -8.44
CA HIS A 80 -0.08 -4.48 -8.70
C HIS A 80 0.75 -3.36 -9.32
N LEU A 81 0.54 -3.12 -10.62
CA LEU A 81 1.01 -1.92 -11.28
C LEU A 81 0.05 -0.78 -10.96
N PHE A 82 0.55 0.28 -10.34
CA PHE A 82 -0.22 1.46 -10.00
C PHE A 82 -0.24 2.48 -11.14
N ASN A 83 -1.20 3.38 -11.11
CA ASN A 83 -1.34 4.44 -12.12
C ASN A 83 -0.20 5.48 -12.12
N ASP A 84 0.63 5.53 -11.08
CA ASP A 84 1.88 6.30 -11.04
C ASP A 84 3.09 5.54 -11.60
N GLY A 85 2.90 4.30 -12.07
CA GLY A 85 3.93 3.43 -12.61
C GLY A 85 4.68 2.60 -11.57
N THR A 86 4.50 2.89 -10.28
CA THR A 86 5.07 2.07 -9.21
C THR A 86 4.44 0.68 -9.20
N ILE A 87 5.15 -0.27 -8.60
CA ILE A 87 4.70 -1.65 -8.50
C ILE A 87 4.81 -2.13 -7.06
N LYS A 88 3.82 -2.91 -6.61
CA LYS A 88 3.94 -3.72 -5.39
C LYS A 88 3.50 -5.14 -5.68
N THR A 89 4.31 -6.11 -5.28
CA THR A 89 3.94 -7.52 -5.30
C THR A 89 2.79 -7.77 -4.31
N SER A 90 2.00 -8.82 -4.56
CA SER A 90 0.98 -9.24 -3.57
C SER A 90 1.63 -9.60 -2.23
N ARG A 91 2.85 -10.15 -2.25
CA ARG A 91 3.64 -10.44 -1.06
C ARG A 91 3.95 -9.18 -0.24
N GLU A 92 4.48 -8.13 -0.87
CA GLU A 92 4.78 -6.86 -0.17
C GLU A 92 3.53 -6.26 0.48
N MET A 93 2.37 -6.30 -0.19
CA MET A 93 1.13 -5.82 0.42
C MET A 93 0.68 -6.68 1.61
N HIS A 94 0.84 -8.01 1.55
CA HIS A 94 0.58 -8.88 2.70
C HIS A 94 1.56 -8.60 3.85
N ASP A 95 2.84 -8.43 3.56
CA ASP A 95 3.86 -8.12 4.57
C ASP A 95 3.58 -6.77 5.25
N GLU A 96 3.15 -5.76 4.50
CA GLU A 96 2.70 -4.48 5.06
C GLU A 96 1.51 -4.64 6.01
N ASN A 97 0.50 -5.44 5.64
CA ASN A 97 -0.64 -5.71 6.52
C ASN A 97 -0.24 -6.47 7.79
N ASN A 98 0.62 -7.49 7.65
CA ASN A 98 1.12 -8.28 8.76
C ASN A 98 1.91 -7.39 9.73
N ARG A 99 2.74 -6.48 9.20
CA ARG A 99 3.47 -5.48 10.01
C ARG A 99 2.51 -4.58 10.79
N ARG A 100 1.43 -4.09 10.17
CA ARG A 100 0.42 -3.26 10.85
C ARG A 100 -0.33 -4.03 11.94
N ALA A 101 -0.69 -5.29 11.69
CA ALA A 101 -1.33 -6.15 12.69
C ALA A 101 -0.41 -6.46 13.89
N ALA A 102 0.88 -6.67 13.64
CA ALA A 102 1.88 -6.84 14.69
C ALA A 102 2.06 -5.54 15.51
N GLU A 103 2.10 -4.39 14.85
CA GLU A 103 2.18 -3.07 15.48
C GLU A 103 0.96 -2.81 16.38
N GLU A 104 -0.25 -3.13 15.91
CA GLU A 104 -1.48 -3.06 16.70
C GLU A 104 -1.39 -3.89 17.98
N THR A 105 -0.94 -5.15 17.85
CA THR A 105 -0.79 -6.07 18.98
C THR A 105 0.23 -5.55 19.99
N ARG A 106 1.35 -4.98 19.50
CA ARG A 106 2.36 -4.34 20.35
C ARG A 106 1.78 -3.16 21.10
N LEU A 107 1.05 -2.26 20.42
CA LEU A 107 0.44 -1.08 21.04
C LEU A 107 -0.55 -1.47 22.14
N ILE A 108 -1.44 -2.44 21.89
CA ILE A 108 -2.35 -2.97 22.93
C ILE A 108 -1.57 -3.49 24.13
N THR A 109 -0.51 -4.25 23.89
CA THR A 109 0.33 -4.81 24.97
C THR A 109 1.02 -3.72 25.78
N GLU A 110 1.49 -2.64 25.14
CA GLU A 110 2.07 -1.50 25.83
C GLU A 110 1.03 -0.71 26.63
N GLU A 111 -0.15 -0.47 26.05
CA GLU A 111 -1.26 0.25 26.68
C GLU A 111 -1.78 -0.48 27.93
N ASN A 112 -1.88 -1.80 27.87
CA ASN A 112 -2.34 -2.64 28.99
C ASN A 112 -1.43 -2.57 30.22
N LYS A 113 -0.17 -2.15 30.07
CA LYS A 113 0.74 -1.91 31.21
C LYS A 113 0.38 -0.65 31.99
N PHE A 114 -0.41 0.25 31.40
CA PHE A 114 -0.77 1.56 31.97
C PHE A 114 -2.29 1.79 31.90
N PRO A 115 -3.12 0.95 32.56
CA PRO A 115 -4.58 1.00 32.43
C PRO A 115 -5.19 2.35 32.85
N ALA A 116 -4.55 3.06 33.80
CA ALA A 116 -4.99 4.38 34.24
C ALA A 116 -4.99 5.44 33.12
N LEU A 117 -4.18 5.25 32.07
CA LEU A 117 -4.10 6.18 30.94
C LEU A 117 -5.21 5.97 29.89
N GLN A 118 -5.93 4.84 29.93
CA GLN A 118 -7.07 4.52 29.03
C GLN A 118 -6.79 4.76 27.53
N GLN A 119 -5.55 4.49 27.11
CA GLN A 119 -5.03 4.93 25.80
C GLN A 119 -5.64 4.21 24.59
N THR A 120 -6.07 2.95 24.76
CA THR A 120 -6.57 2.12 23.66
C THR A 120 -7.80 2.74 22.98
N ALA A 121 -8.77 3.26 23.74
CA ALA A 121 -9.96 3.88 23.18
C ALA A 121 -9.61 5.13 22.36
N ALA A 122 -8.75 5.99 22.91
CA ALA A 122 -8.29 7.20 22.23
C ALA A 122 -7.50 6.88 20.95
N ARG A 123 -6.65 5.85 20.98
CA ARG A 123 -5.91 5.38 19.81
C ARG A 123 -6.83 4.83 18.73
N LYS A 124 -7.83 4.03 19.09
CA LYS A 124 -8.82 3.51 18.12
C LYS A 124 -9.60 4.63 17.45
N GLN A 125 -9.94 5.69 18.18
CA GLN A 125 -10.55 6.88 17.58
C GLN A 125 -9.58 7.62 16.65
N ALA A 126 -8.30 7.73 17.01
CA ALA A 126 -7.29 8.35 16.15
C ALA A 126 -7.05 7.53 14.86
N GLU A 127 -6.99 6.21 14.97
CA GLU A 127 -6.90 5.29 13.82
C GLU A 127 -8.13 5.43 12.90
N ALA A 128 -9.33 5.49 13.47
CA ALA A 128 -10.56 5.68 12.70
C ALA A 128 -10.57 7.02 11.95
N ARG A 129 -10.07 8.11 12.56
CA ARG A 129 -9.92 9.41 11.90
C ARG A 129 -8.94 9.34 10.73
N MET A 130 -7.78 8.70 10.92
CA MET A 130 -6.80 8.48 9.86
C MET A 130 -7.42 7.70 8.68
N MET A 131 -8.07 6.57 8.97
CA MET A 131 -8.68 5.73 7.94
C MET A 131 -9.81 6.44 7.20
N SER A 132 -10.64 7.22 7.90
CA SER A 132 -11.70 8.03 7.29
C SER A 132 -11.13 9.02 6.27
N ARG A 133 -10.02 9.70 6.60
CA ARG A 133 -9.33 10.60 5.66
C ARG A 133 -8.80 9.85 4.44
N ILE A 134 -8.16 8.70 4.64
CA ILE A 134 -7.63 7.88 3.55
C ILE A 134 -8.74 7.44 2.59
N TYR A 135 -9.89 6.98 3.12
CA TYR A 135 -11.02 6.59 2.28
C TYR A 135 -11.62 7.78 1.53
N ALA A 136 -11.79 8.93 2.19
CA ALA A 136 -12.31 10.13 1.56
C ALA A 136 -11.47 10.59 0.34
N VAL A 137 -10.13 10.45 0.41
CA VAL A 137 -9.26 10.83 -0.71
C VAL A 137 -9.14 9.75 -1.78
N SER A 138 -9.24 8.46 -1.41
CA SER A 138 -9.24 7.35 -2.35
C SER A 138 -10.31 7.51 -3.43
N ASP A 139 -11.54 7.84 -3.01
CA ASP A 139 -12.69 7.92 -3.91
C ASP A 139 -12.85 9.28 -4.61
N ASN A 140 -12.02 10.26 -4.23
CA ASN A 140 -12.11 11.61 -4.80
C ASN A 140 -11.47 11.66 -6.20
N SER A 141 -12.29 11.75 -7.24
CA SER A 141 -11.83 11.84 -8.64
C SER A 141 -11.22 13.18 -9.03
N SER A 142 -11.44 14.23 -8.22
CA SER A 142 -10.93 15.58 -8.48
C SER A 142 -9.47 15.75 -8.03
N LEU A 143 -8.92 14.81 -7.27
CA LEU A 143 -7.54 14.83 -6.81
C LEU A 143 -6.62 14.04 -7.75
N SER A 144 -5.47 14.62 -8.06
CA SER A 144 -4.37 13.90 -8.69
C SER A 144 -3.82 12.82 -7.75
N ILE A 145 -3.15 11.82 -8.32
CA ILE A 145 -2.58 10.72 -7.53
C ILE A 145 -1.52 11.19 -6.53
N ILE A 146 -0.73 12.19 -6.92
CA ILE A 146 0.25 12.81 -6.01
C ILE A 146 -0.47 13.46 -4.83
N GLN A 147 -1.55 14.20 -5.08
CA GLN A 147 -2.35 14.81 -4.00
C GLN A 147 -2.96 13.75 -3.08
N LYS A 148 -3.50 12.65 -3.62
CA LYS A 148 -4.01 11.54 -2.81
C LYS A 148 -2.93 10.94 -1.91
N GLN A 149 -1.72 10.76 -2.42
CA GLN A 149 -0.61 10.25 -1.63
C GLN A 149 -0.17 11.22 -0.53
N LEU A 150 -0.07 12.52 -0.85
CA LEU A 150 0.25 13.54 0.15
C LEU A 150 -0.78 13.57 1.29
N GLU A 151 -2.07 13.47 0.98
CA GLU A 151 -3.13 13.40 1.99
C GLU A 151 -3.07 12.13 2.84
N LYS A 152 -2.80 10.98 2.21
CA LYS A 152 -2.55 9.72 2.93
C LYS A 152 -1.37 9.86 3.89
N ASP A 153 -0.25 10.39 3.40
CA ASP A 153 0.97 10.56 4.19
C ASP A 153 0.75 11.51 5.36
N GLY A 154 0.00 12.61 5.15
CA GLY A 154 -0.41 13.54 6.19
C GLY A 154 -1.29 12.89 7.26
N ALA A 155 -2.31 12.14 6.86
CA ALA A 155 -3.18 11.40 7.79
C ALA A 155 -2.39 10.38 8.62
N GLN A 156 -1.45 9.66 7.99
CA GLN A 156 -0.58 8.72 8.69
C GLN A 156 0.40 9.44 9.63
N GLN A 157 0.92 10.60 9.24
CA GLN A 157 1.84 11.38 10.06
C GLN A 157 1.17 11.90 11.33
N GLU A 158 -0.06 12.41 11.22
CA GLU A 158 -0.86 12.82 12.38
C GLU A 158 -1.12 11.66 13.35
N TYR A 159 -1.46 10.48 12.83
CA TYR A 159 -1.61 9.28 13.66
C TYR A 159 -0.29 8.90 14.34
N ARG A 160 0.85 8.96 13.64
CA ARG A 160 2.17 8.72 14.23
C ARG A 160 2.49 9.71 15.36
N PHE A 161 2.21 11.00 15.17
CA PHE A 161 2.39 11.99 16.23
C PHE A 161 1.50 11.72 17.45
N PHE A 162 0.27 11.27 17.23
CA PHE A 162 -0.62 10.85 18.31
C PHE A 162 -0.01 9.67 19.10
N LEU A 163 0.53 8.65 18.41
CA LEU A 163 1.18 7.51 19.05
C LEU A 163 2.41 7.91 19.88
N LEU A 164 3.22 8.84 19.37
CA LEU A 164 4.38 9.38 20.11
C LEU A 164 3.94 10.04 21.42
N ARG A 165 2.92 10.89 21.39
CA ARG A 165 2.38 11.51 22.62
C ARG A 165 1.87 10.49 23.63
N GLN A 166 1.26 9.39 23.16
CA GLN A 166 0.85 8.32 24.06
C GLN A 166 2.06 7.60 24.68
N ALA A 167 3.12 7.38 23.90
CA ALA A 167 4.36 6.80 24.40
C ALA A 167 5.03 7.70 25.45
N ASP A 168 5.06 9.02 25.23
CA ASP A 168 5.60 10.00 26.19
C ASP A 168 4.82 9.96 27.52
N ALA A 169 3.48 9.88 27.46
CA ALA A 169 2.65 9.75 28.66
C ALA A 169 2.92 8.45 29.43
N ARG A 170 3.17 7.33 28.73
CA ARG A 170 3.58 6.06 29.37
C ARG A 170 4.96 6.19 30.02
N ALA A 171 5.90 6.86 29.35
CA ALA A 171 7.25 7.09 29.87
C ALA A 171 7.23 7.95 31.15
N ALA A 172 6.40 8.99 31.21
CA ALA A 172 6.21 9.82 32.40
C ALA A 172 5.72 9.01 33.60
N VAL A 173 4.64 8.23 33.43
CA VAL A 173 4.11 7.37 34.52
C VAL A 173 5.15 6.33 34.97
N ALA A 174 5.92 5.77 34.04
CA ALA A 174 6.98 4.83 34.37
C ALA A 174 8.16 5.46 35.13
N ALA A 175 8.42 6.76 34.93
CA ALA A 175 9.43 7.51 35.67
C ALA A 175 8.95 7.82 37.10
N ASP A 176 7.72 8.33 37.24
CA ASP A 176 7.11 8.64 38.54
C ASP A 176 7.04 7.40 39.45
N ALA A 177 6.79 6.21 38.88
CA ALA A 177 6.75 4.96 39.61
C ALA A 177 8.12 4.42 40.05
N ARG A 178 9.24 5.01 39.59
CA ARG A 178 10.61 4.65 40.01
C ARG A 178 11.15 5.57 41.10
N GLU A 179 10.62 6.79 41.18
CA GLU A 179 11.02 7.80 42.17
C GLU A 179 10.27 7.65 43.51
N ASN A 180 9.19 6.86 43.52
CA ASN A 180 8.41 6.48 44.69
C ASN A 180 8.61 5.00 45.05
#